data_AF-A0A357GTF4-F1
#
_entry.id   AF-A0A357GTF4-F1
#
_cell.length_a   1.000
_cell.length_b   1.000
_cell.length_c   1.000
_cell.angle_alpha   90.00
_cell.angle_beta   90.00
_cell.angle_gamma   90.00
#
_symmetry.space_group_name_H-M   'P 1'
#
loop_
_entity.id
_entity.type
_entity.pdbx_description
1 polymer ?
#
loop_
_entity_poly.entity_id
_entity_poly.type
_entity_poly.pdbx_seq_one_letter_code
_entity_poly.pdbx_strand_id
1 'polypeptide(L)'
;MAVNKANQSAYTGMRTRITAEVVLSGKRTLGLYGIDPEKFVPFAGGCPIYTQEGVHIGGAGFSQETATTDERIIATAIEACGFLSDAPKKEDIPLKKIQEAAKKVKKRMADNK
;
A
#
# COMPACT_ATOMS: atom_id res chain seq x y z
N MET A 1 -7.20 12.26 -13.03
CA MET A 1 -5.86 11.91 -12.50
C MET A 1 -5.93 11.34 -11.09
N ALA A 2 -6.57 12.01 -10.12
CA ALA A 2 -6.71 11.52 -8.74
C ALA A 2 -7.27 10.08 -8.64
N VAL A 3 -8.32 9.76 -9.40
CA VAL A 3 -8.92 8.41 -9.44
C VAL A 3 -7.90 7.35 -9.89
N ASN A 4 -7.09 7.64 -10.91
CA ASN A 4 -6.07 6.72 -11.38
C ASN A 4 -4.97 6.51 -10.33
N LYS A 5 -4.56 7.58 -9.62
CA LYS A 5 -3.62 7.48 -8.49
C LYS A 5 -4.18 6.58 -7.39
N ALA A 6 -5.45 6.75 -7.04
CA ALA A 6 -6.14 5.95 -6.03
C ALA A 6 -6.20 4.46 -6.43
N ASN A 7 -6.67 4.18 -7.65
CA ASN A 7 -6.77 2.82 -8.16
C ASN A 7 -5.41 2.13 -8.25
N GLN A 8 -4.39 2.84 -8.70
CA GLN A 8 -3.03 2.32 -8.73
C GLN A 8 -2.55 1.94 -7.33
N SER A 9 -2.70 2.81 -6.35
CA SER A 9 -2.32 2.51 -4.96
C SER A 9 -3.14 1.40 -4.32
N ALA A 10 -4.45 1.34 -4.61
CA ALA A 10 -5.33 0.26 -4.18
C ALA A 10 -4.95 -1.10 -4.79
N TYR A 11 -4.40 -1.09 -6.01
CA TYR A 11 -3.97 -2.30 -6.69
C TYR A 11 -2.59 -2.76 -6.20
N THR A 12 -1.64 -1.84 -6.04
CA THR A 12 -0.26 -2.18 -5.67
C THR A 12 -0.03 -2.31 -4.17
N GLY A 13 -0.89 -1.71 -3.35
CA GLY A 13 -0.62 -1.53 -1.92
C GLY A 13 0.57 -0.60 -1.67
N MET A 14 0.93 0.24 -2.64
CA MET A 14 2.08 1.14 -2.56
C MET A 14 1.68 2.55 -2.95
N ARG A 15 2.44 3.53 -2.47
CA ARG A 15 2.33 4.90 -2.99
C ARG A 15 2.63 4.93 -4.48
N THR A 16 1.99 5.82 -5.22
CA THR A 16 2.21 5.94 -6.68
C THR A 16 3.65 6.31 -7.02
N ARG A 17 4.32 7.10 -6.18
CA ARG A 17 5.75 7.41 -6.30
C ARG A 17 6.63 6.17 -6.27
N ILE A 18 6.43 5.31 -5.27
CA ILE A 18 7.18 4.06 -5.11
C ILE A 18 6.88 3.12 -6.28
N THR A 19 5.61 3.05 -6.69
CA THR A 19 5.22 2.28 -7.86
C THR A 19 5.97 2.75 -9.11
N ALA A 20 6.07 4.07 -9.33
CA ALA A 20 6.79 4.64 -10.46
C ALA A 20 8.29 4.30 -10.42
N GLU A 21 8.94 4.42 -9.27
CA GLU A 21 10.34 4.03 -9.08
C GLU A 21 10.57 2.56 -9.43
N VAL A 22 9.67 1.67 -8.98
CA VAL A 22 9.77 0.23 -9.26
C VAL A 22 9.60 -0.06 -10.76
N VAL A 23 8.56 0.49 -11.40
CA VAL A 23 8.33 0.31 -12.85
C VAL A 23 9.52 0.80 -13.66
N LEU A 24 9.98 2.03 -13.39
CA LEU A 24 11.05 2.67 -14.15
C LEU A 24 12.43 2.07 -13.88
N SER A 25 12.64 1.43 -12.72
CA SER A 25 13.90 0.73 -12.42
C SER A 25 14.13 -0.54 -13.25
N GLY A 26 13.13 -1.00 -14.01
CA GLY A 26 13.21 -2.24 -14.79
C GLY A 26 13.26 -3.51 -13.94
N LYS A 27 13.17 -3.39 -12.60
CA LYS A 27 13.10 -4.54 -11.69
C LYS A 27 11.75 -5.22 -11.90
N ARG A 28 11.79 -6.45 -12.46
CA ARG A 28 10.60 -7.31 -12.63
C ARG A 28 9.86 -7.46 -11.31
N THR A 29 8.71 -6.82 -11.21
CA THR A 29 7.72 -7.08 -10.16
C THR A 29 6.53 -7.75 -10.81
N LEU A 30 6.36 -9.03 -10.51
CA LEU A 30 5.30 -9.90 -11.08
C LEU A 30 3.88 -9.31 -10.92
N GLY A 31 3.68 -8.34 -10.01
CA GLY A 31 2.40 -7.71 -9.74
C GLY A 31 2.05 -6.46 -10.56
N LEU A 32 3.00 -5.79 -11.21
CA LEU A 32 2.74 -4.51 -11.92
C LEU A 32 2.21 -4.70 -13.36
N TYR A 33 2.24 -5.93 -13.90
CA TYR A 33 1.70 -6.26 -15.23
C TYR A 33 0.19 -6.04 -15.36
N GLY A 34 -0.54 -5.94 -14.25
CA GLY A 34 -1.99 -5.68 -14.26
C GLY A 34 -2.38 -4.20 -14.27
N ILE A 35 -1.41 -3.27 -14.21
CA ILE A 35 -1.70 -1.85 -14.31
C ILE A 35 -1.86 -1.50 -15.78
N ASP A 36 -3.06 -1.05 -16.15
CA ASP A 36 -3.33 -0.46 -17.46
C ASP A 36 -2.36 0.71 -17.72
N PRO A 37 -1.51 0.64 -18.75
CA PRO A 37 -0.54 1.69 -19.06
C PRO A 37 -1.18 3.06 -19.28
N GLU A 38 -2.41 3.12 -19.78
CA GLU A 38 -3.13 4.38 -20.00
C GLU A 38 -3.63 4.99 -18.68
N LYS A 39 -3.78 4.17 -17.64
CA LYS A 39 -4.18 4.61 -16.30
C LYS A 39 -3.00 4.73 -15.33
N PHE A 40 -1.79 4.38 -15.75
CA PHE A 40 -0.61 4.51 -14.92
C PHE A 40 -0.26 5.98 -14.66
N VAL A 41 -0.04 6.31 -13.38
CA VAL A 41 0.38 7.64 -12.95
C VAL A 41 1.82 7.56 -12.41
N PRO A 42 2.82 8.08 -13.14
CA PRO A 42 4.24 7.93 -12.81
C PRO A 42 4.74 8.98 -11.78
N PHE A 43 3.87 9.47 -10.90
CA PHE A 43 4.25 10.49 -9.91
C PHE A 43 3.38 10.44 -8.65
N ALA A 44 3.85 11.11 -7.60
CA ALA A 44 3.29 11.10 -6.26
C ALA A 44 1.84 11.66 -6.18
N GLY A 45 1.12 11.26 -5.13
CA GLY A 45 -0.24 11.71 -4.82
C GLY A 45 -1.29 10.60 -4.73
N GLY A 46 -0.92 9.32 -4.87
CA GLY A 46 -1.75 8.19 -4.47
C GLY A 46 -1.14 7.47 -3.27
N CYS A 47 -1.99 7.12 -2.31
CA CYS A 47 -1.62 6.39 -1.10
C CYS A 47 -2.53 5.18 -0.90
N PRO A 48 -1.99 4.03 -0.48
CA PRO A 48 -2.81 2.92 -0.04
C PRO A 48 -3.45 3.24 1.31
N ILE A 49 -4.55 2.57 1.63
CA ILE A 49 -5.27 2.70 2.88
C ILE A 49 -5.21 1.35 3.60
N TYR A 50 -4.62 1.36 4.79
CA TYR A 50 -4.57 0.20 5.66
C TYR A 50 -5.32 0.45 6.96
N THR A 51 -5.97 -0.58 7.50
CA THR A 51 -6.44 -0.55 8.89
C THR A 51 -5.24 -0.50 9.85
N GLN A 52 -5.50 -0.14 11.11
CA GLN A 52 -4.47 -0.15 12.16
C GLN A 52 -3.86 -1.55 12.40
N GLU A 53 -4.58 -2.60 12.03
CA GLU A 53 -4.11 -3.99 12.05
C GLU A 53 -3.28 -4.37 10.82
N GLY A 54 -3.12 -3.47 9.86
CA GLY A 54 -2.35 -3.71 8.63
C GLY A 54 -3.13 -4.38 7.51
N VAL A 55 -4.47 -4.39 7.57
CA VAL A 55 -5.30 -4.92 6.49
C VAL A 55 -5.43 -3.87 5.38
N HIS A 56 -5.03 -4.22 4.16
CA HIS A 56 -5.20 -3.34 3.00
C HIS A 56 -6.67 -3.27 2.59
N ILE A 57 -7.25 -2.08 2.56
CA ILE A 57 -8.69 -1.88 2.28
C ILE A 57 -8.96 -1.02 1.03
N GLY A 58 -7.92 -0.45 0.41
CA GLY A 58 -8.06 0.32 -0.82
C GLY A 58 -6.96 1.37 -0.98
N GLY A 59 -7.25 2.42 -1.73
CA GLY A 59 -6.32 3.51 -1.99
C GLY A 59 -7.07 4.82 -2.19
N ALA A 60 -6.41 5.93 -1.90
CA ALA A 60 -6.91 7.27 -2.15
C ALA A 60 -5.91 8.07 -2.97
N GLY A 61 -6.41 9.08 -3.68
CA GLY A 61 -5.60 9.90 -4.57
C GLY A 61 -6.00 11.36 -4.50
N PHE A 62 -5.00 12.23 -4.55
CA PHE A 62 -5.15 13.68 -4.61
C PHE A 62 -4.32 14.23 -5.79
N SER A 63 -4.81 15.31 -6.40
CA SER A 63 -4.24 15.86 -7.63
C SER A 63 -4.64 17.31 -7.84
N GLN A 64 -3.98 18.25 -7.16
CA GLN A 64 -4.21 19.68 -7.35
C GLN A 64 -2.94 20.54 -7.19
N GLU A 65 -1.93 20.04 -6.50
CA GLU A 65 -0.71 20.76 -6.15
C GLU A 65 0.51 20.09 -6.79
N THR A 66 1.71 20.42 -6.29
CA THR A 66 2.91 19.64 -6.62
C THR A 66 2.74 18.18 -6.19
N ALA A 67 3.35 17.24 -6.92
CA ALA A 67 3.21 15.81 -6.63
C ALA A 67 3.58 15.45 -5.17
N THR A 68 4.61 16.11 -4.61
CA THR A 68 5.02 15.93 -3.22
C THR A 68 3.98 16.47 -2.24
N THR A 69 3.40 17.65 -2.53
CA THR A 69 2.33 18.24 -1.73
C THR A 69 1.07 17.37 -1.78
N ASP A 70 0.70 16.86 -2.96
CA ASP A 70 -0.44 15.97 -3.13
C ASP A 70 -0.33 14.72 -2.24
N GLU A 71 0.85 14.07 -2.23
CA GLU A 71 1.12 12.88 -1.42
C GLU A 71 1.02 13.17 0.07
N ARG A 72 1.51 14.33 0.53
CA ARG A 72 1.40 14.75 1.92
C ARG A 72 -0.06 14.97 2.32
N ILE A 73 -0.81 15.72 1.51
CA ILE A 73 -2.22 16.02 1.77
C ILE A 73 -3.01 14.72 1.91
N ILE A 74 -2.89 13.80 0.95
CA ILE A 74 -3.68 12.58 0.97
C ILE A 74 -3.26 11.64 2.09
N ALA A 75 -1.96 11.55 2.42
CA ALA A 75 -1.47 10.75 3.54
C ALA A 75 -2.01 11.28 4.88
N THR A 76 -1.92 12.59 5.11
CA THR A 76 -2.45 13.22 6.31
C THR A 76 -3.97 13.06 6.41
N ALA A 77 -4.71 13.12 5.29
CA ALA A 77 -6.15 12.89 5.30
C ALA A 77 -6.52 11.45 5.68
N ILE A 78 -5.78 10.44 5.18
CA ILE A 78 -5.96 9.04 5.55
C ILE A 78 -5.69 8.84 7.05
N GLU A 79 -4.60 9.41 7.55
CA GLU A 79 -4.20 9.31 8.95
C GLU A 79 -5.16 10.03 9.90
N ALA A 80 -5.68 11.19 9.50
CA ALA A 80 -6.72 11.90 10.25
C ALA A 80 -8.02 11.08 10.36
N CYS A 81 -8.29 10.19 9.41
CA CYS A 81 -9.42 9.26 9.46
C CYS A 81 -9.13 8.01 10.33
N GLY A 82 -7.96 7.92 10.97
CA GLY A 82 -7.58 6.79 11.81
C GLY A 82 -7.08 5.56 11.04
N PHE A 83 -6.64 5.73 9.80
CA PHE A 83 -6.04 4.68 8.98
C PHE A 83 -4.53 4.88 8.82
N LEU A 84 -3.83 3.89 8.28
CA LEU A 84 -2.43 4.00 7.91
C LEU A 84 -2.31 4.30 6.41
N SER A 85 -1.47 5.27 6.08
CA SER A 85 -1.20 5.71 4.69
C SER A 85 -0.10 4.90 3.99
N ASP A 86 0.44 3.89 4.69
CA ASP A 86 1.42 2.91 4.21
C ASP A 86 1.23 1.57 4.93
N ALA A 87 1.79 0.52 4.36
CA ALA A 87 1.84 -0.78 5.02
C ALA A 87 2.65 -0.68 6.33
N PRO A 88 2.20 -1.33 7.43
CA PRO A 88 2.97 -1.37 8.66
C PRO A 88 4.33 -2.03 8.39
N LYS A 89 5.40 -1.42 8.90
CA LYS A 89 6.76 -1.95 8.72
C LYS A 89 6.93 -3.18 9.60
N LYS A 90 7.87 -4.05 9.24
CA LYS A 90 8.20 -5.22 10.09
C LYS A 90 8.60 -4.80 11.50
N GLU A 91 9.25 -3.64 11.63
CA GLU A 91 9.63 -3.05 12.92
C GLU A 91 8.41 -2.65 13.78
N ASP A 92 7.26 -2.36 13.15
CA ASP A 92 6.03 -1.92 13.81
C ASP A 92 5.18 -3.10 14.32
N ILE A 93 5.50 -4.34 13.93
CA ILE A 93 4.77 -5.53 14.35
C ILE A 93 5.43 -6.10 15.62
N PRO A 94 4.77 -6.09 16.79
CA PRO A 94 5.33 -6.64 18.01
C PRO A 94 5.70 -8.12 17.82
N LEU A 95 6.91 -8.50 18.27
CA LEU A 95 7.42 -9.87 18.18
C LEU A 95 6.41 -10.92 18.71
N LYS A 96 5.65 -10.53 19.75
CA LYS A 96 4.59 -11.35 20.34
C LYS A 96 3.48 -11.70 19.34
N LYS A 97 3.02 -10.75 18.51
CA LYS A 97 2.02 -11.01 17.45
C LYS A 97 2.55 -11.99 16.41
N ILE A 98 3.83 -11.88 16.03
CA ILE A 98 4.49 -12.78 15.08
C ILE A 98 4.54 -14.21 15.65
N GLN A 99 4.94 -14.35 16.92
CA GLN A 99 5.02 -15.64 17.61
C GLN A 99 3.64 -16.31 17.77
N GLU A 100 2.60 -15.53 18.09
CA GLU A 100 1.22 -16.03 18.20
C GLU A 100 0.67 -16.50 16.84
N ALA A 101 0.92 -15.75 15.76
CA ALA A 101 0.56 -16.15 14.41
C ALA A 101 1.26 -17.47 14.02
N ALA A 102 2.56 -17.58 14.27
CA ALA A 102 3.33 -18.79 14.00
C ALA A 102 2.81 -20.02 14.78
N LYS A 103 2.43 -19.84 16.05
CA LYS A 103 1.81 -20.91 16.86
C LYS A 103 0.48 -21.37 16.27
N LYS A 104 -0.38 -20.45 15.82
CA LYS A 104 -1.67 -20.79 15.18
C LYS A 104 -1.47 -21.58 13.89
N VAL A 105 -0.50 -21.21 13.06
CA VAL A 105 -0.18 -21.94 11.82
C VAL A 105 0.32 -23.35 12.13
N LYS A 106 1.26 -23.50 13.07
CA LYS A 106 1.75 -24.82 13.49
C LYS A 106 0.62 -25.72 14.01
N LYS A 107 -0.31 -25.17 14.79
CA LYS A 107 -1.47 -25.92 15.28
C LYS A 107 -2.35 -26.42 14.13
N ARG A 108 -2.72 -25.55 13.18
CA ARG A 108 -3.50 -25.94 11.99
C ARG A 108 -2.81 -27.00 11.14
N MET A 109 -1.48 -26.95 11.02
CA MET A 109 -0.72 -27.96 10.27
C MET A 109 -0.65 -29.31 11.00
N ALA A 110 -0.72 -29.31 12.33
CA ALA A 110 -0.79 -30.53 13.13
C ALA A 110 -2.18 -31.15 13.10
N ASP A 111 -3.24 -30.33 13.11
CA ASP A 111 -4.64 -30.78 13.09
C ASP A 111 -5.09 -31.32 11.70
N ASN A 112 -4.34 -31.02 10.63
CA ASN A 112 -4.59 -31.49 9.26
C ASN A 112 -3.76 -32.74 8.87
N LYS A 113 -3.12 -33.41 9.84
CA LYS A 113 -2.39 -34.68 9.67
C LYS A 113 -3.16 -35.81 10.34
#